data_AF-A0A093ZT61-F1
#
_entry.id   AF-A0A093ZT61-F1
#
_cell.length_a   1.000
_cell.length_b   1.000
_cell.length_c   1.000
_cell.angle_alpha   90.00
_cell.angle_beta   90.00
_cell.angle_gamma   90.00
#
_symmetry.space_group_name_H-M   'P 1'
#
loop_
_entity.id
_entity.type
_entity.pdbx_description
1 polymer ?
#
loop_
_entity_poly.entity_id
_entity_poly.type
_entity_poly.pdbx_seq_one_letter_code
_entity_poly.pdbx_strand_id
1 'polypeptide(L)'
;MQILTGVYLAEICLIGLFGIQAAVGPLLMMLMLAIFTFLVHISLNDALGPLLYNLPRSLAVEGLYDDLDNLPQSPVVENLETQYDSDFDPGDPNAVTHEEIGTRAVEGTRGYSKAALRFLSSSMQEKLSARTGSVSSFIKSIDFWSPWITPDATDPKPSFLLKWLHPEVFHDFSVLRGKIPTDLPDPEYTPELLRDAYLQPSLNKINDATLWIPADAAGVSRQEVEHSKGIIKITDESSWLEDRKKGWTDVKNRGANVKIRVDFEAESPVVMKRMRY
;
A
#
# COMPACT_ATOMS: atom_id res chain seq x y z
N MET A 1 7.01 -17.53 -9.87
CA MET A 1 7.77 -18.78 -9.62
C MET A 1 9.04 -18.93 -10.47
N GLN A 2 9.15 -18.31 -11.66
CA GLN A 2 10.31 -18.52 -12.57
C GLN A 2 11.66 -18.00 -12.08
N ILE A 3 11.69 -16.97 -11.23
CA ILE A 3 12.95 -16.47 -10.63
C ILE A 3 13.44 -17.41 -9.51
N LEU A 4 12.52 -17.98 -8.74
CA LEU A 4 12.85 -18.93 -7.65
C LEU A 4 13.47 -20.22 -8.18
N THR A 5 12.99 -20.74 -9.31
CA THR A 5 13.60 -21.91 -9.96
C THR A 5 15.03 -21.61 -10.44
N GLY A 6 15.31 -20.39 -10.89
CA GLY A 6 16.67 -19.94 -11.21
C GLY A 6 17.60 -19.92 -9.99
N VAL A 7 17.10 -19.48 -8.82
CA VAL A 7 17.84 -19.49 -7.56
C VAL A 7 18.15 -20.93 -7.10
N TYR A 8 17.18 -21.85 -7.16
CA TYR A 8 17.43 -23.26 -6.84
C TYR A 8 18.48 -23.91 -7.73
N LEU A 9 18.47 -23.60 -9.03
CA LEU A 9 19.45 -24.11 -9.98
C LEU A 9 20.84 -23.55 -9.65
N ALA A 10 20.94 -22.26 -9.33
CA ALA A 10 22.19 -21.62 -8.92
C ALA A 10 22.74 -22.19 -7.60
N GLU A 11 21.89 -22.42 -6.59
CA GLU A 11 22.28 -23.02 -5.31
C GLU A 11 22.79 -24.45 -5.47
N ILE A 12 22.05 -25.31 -6.18
CA ILE A 12 22.45 -26.70 -6.44
C ILE A 12 23.75 -26.75 -7.27
N CYS A 13 23.91 -25.84 -8.22
CA CYS A 13 25.13 -25.71 -9.02
C CYS A 13 26.34 -25.30 -8.16
N LEU A 14 26.20 -24.29 -7.30
CA LEU A 14 27.27 -23.85 -6.40
C LEU A 14 27.61 -24.89 -5.32
N ILE A 15 26.63 -25.64 -4.83
CA ILE A 15 26.86 -26.80 -3.96
C ILE A 15 27.71 -27.85 -4.70
N GLY A 16 27.40 -28.12 -5.98
CA GLY A 16 28.21 -29.00 -6.83
C GLY A 16 29.64 -28.50 -7.04
N LEU A 17 29.82 -27.21 -7.32
CA LEU A 17 31.12 -26.61 -7.58
C LEU A 17 32.03 -26.61 -6.33
N PHE A 18 31.50 -26.22 -5.17
CA PHE A 18 32.25 -26.25 -3.91
C PHE A 18 32.44 -27.66 -3.34
N GLY A 19 31.56 -28.59 -3.71
CA GLY A 19 31.74 -30.02 -3.43
C GLY A 19 32.99 -30.62 -4.10
N ILE A 20 33.31 -30.20 -5.32
CA ILE A 20 34.49 -30.68 -6.05
C ILE A 20 35.79 -30.14 -5.43
N GLN A 21 35.78 -28.91 -4.93
CA GLN A 21 36.96 -28.26 -4.35
C GLN A 21 37.18 -28.59 -2.85
N ALA A 22 36.34 -29.45 -2.25
CA ALA A 22 36.38 -29.87 -0.84
C ALA A 22 36.39 -28.70 0.17
N ALA A 23 35.73 -27.59 -0.17
CA ALA A 23 35.63 -26.42 0.70
C ALA A 23 34.49 -26.60 1.72
N VAL A 24 34.80 -27.27 2.84
CA VAL A 24 33.80 -27.67 3.85
C VAL A 24 33.05 -26.49 4.47
N GLY A 25 33.73 -25.36 4.69
CA GLY A 25 33.10 -24.16 5.28
C GLY A 25 32.01 -23.55 4.40
N PRO A 26 32.33 -23.15 3.16
CA PRO A 26 31.33 -22.66 2.20
C PRO A 26 30.23 -23.67 1.90
N LEU A 27 30.54 -24.97 1.86
CA LEU A 27 29.57 -26.02 1.57
C LEU A 27 28.48 -26.13 2.66
N LEU A 28 28.84 -26.03 3.94
CA LEU A 28 27.87 -26.05 5.04
C LEU A 28 26.98 -24.80 5.05
N MET A 29 27.56 -23.62 4.77
CA MET A 29 26.77 -22.38 4.68
C MET A 29 25.79 -22.41 3.51
N MET A 30 26.19 -22.98 2.37
CA MET A 30 25.30 -23.18 1.22
C MET A 30 24.16 -24.15 1.52
N LEU A 31 24.40 -25.22 2.26
CA LEU A 31 23.36 -26.17 2.64
C LEU A 31 22.34 -25.55 3.61
N MET A 32 22.80 -24.75 4.58
CA MET A 32 21.92 -23.98 5.46
C MET A 32 21.05 -22.99 4.66
N LEU A 33 21.66 -22.30 3.69
CA LEU A 33 20.95 -21.34 2.83
C LEU A 33 19.90 -22.05 1.96
N ALA A 34 20.17 -23.23 1.42
CA ALA A 34 19.20 -24.01 0.64
C ALA A 34 17.96 -24.42 1.46
N ILE A 35 18.15 -24.80 2.73
CA ILE A 35 17.04 -25.10 3.65
C ILE A 35 16.22 -23.83 3.91
N PHE A 36 16.88 -22.68 4.10
CA PHE A 36 16.22 -21.40 4.28
C PHE A 36 15.42 -20.97 3.04
N THR A 37 16.00 -21.09 1.84
CA THR A 37 15.32 -20.80 0.56
C THR A 37 14.09 -21.70 0.39
N PHE A 38 14.17 -22.96 0.79
CA PHE A 38 13.03 -23.88 0.81
C PHE A 38 11.90 -23.43 1.75
N LEU A 39 12.23 -22.96 2.95
CA LEU A 39 11.24 -22.41 3.90
C LEU A 39 10.56 -21.15 3.35
N VAL A 40 11.34 -20.24 2.76
CA VAL A 40 10.81 -19.03 2.11
C VAL A 40 9.90 -19.39 0.95
N HIS A 41 10.22 -20.43 0.18
CA HIS A 41 9.40 -20.90 -0.93
C HIS A 41 8.01 -21.37 -0.46
N ILE A 42 7.95 -22.13 0.65
CA ILE A 42 6.68 -22.55 1.26
C ILE A 42 5.92 -21.32 1.78
N SER A 43 6.58 -20.45 2.55
CA SER A 43 5.96 -19.24 3.11
C SER A 43 5.39 -18.32 2.02
N LEU A 44 6.12 -18.16 0.91
CA LEU A 44 5.68 -17.35 -0.21
C LEU A 44 4.52 -18.00 -0.96
N ASN A 45 4.54 -19.33 -1.16
CA ASN A 45 3.46 -20.04 -1.82
C ASN A 45 2.16 -19.99 -0.99
N ASP A 46 2.26 -20.11 0.33
CA ASP A 46 1.12 -20.02 1.23
C ASP A 46 0.57 -18.59 1.34
N ALA A 47 1.43 -17.57 1.28
CA ALA A 47 1.01 -16.16 1.32
C ALA A 47 0.42 -15.66 -0.02
N LEU A 48 0.97 -16.10 -1.15
CA LEU A 48 0.53 -15.66 -2.49
C LEU A 48 -0.62 -16.50 -3.05
N GLY A 49 -0.78 -17.76 -2.60
CA GLY A 49 -1.88 -18.64 -2.98
C GLY A 49 -3.28 -18.01 -2.85
N PRO A 50 -3.67 -17.46 -1.69
CA PRO A 50 -4.99 -16.85 -1.52
C PRO A 50 -5.16 -15.55 -2.33
N LEU A 51 -4.09 -14.80 -2.56
CA LEU A 51 -4.13 -13.57 -3.36
C LEU A 51 -4.32 -13.88 -4.85
N LEU A 52 -3.63 -14.90 -5.36
CA LEU A 52 -3.74 -15.35 -6.75
C LEU A 52 -5.05 -16.08 -7.06
N TYR A 53 -5.72 -16.66 -6.05
CA TYR A 53 -7.00 -17.34 -6.22
C TYR A 53 -8.21 -16.41 -6.04
N ASN A 54 -8.02 -15.26 -5.39
CA ASN A 54 -9.03 -14.20 -5.34
C ASN A 54 -8.94 -13.22 -6.51
N LEU A 55 -7.76 -13.06 -7.14
CA LEU A 55 -7.58 -12.24 -8.34
C LEU A 55 -8.30 -12.69 -9.65
N PRO A 56 -8.64 -13.99 -9.90
CA PRO A 56 -9.26 -14.41 -11.15
C PRO A 56 -10.79 -14.28 -11.13
N ARG A 57 -11.42 -14.01 -9.97
CA ARG A 57 -12.88 -13.82 -9.95
C ARG A 57 -13.30 -12.44 -10.41
N SER A 58 -12.59 -11.37 -10.05
CA SER A 58 -12.96 -10.02 -10.52
C SER A 58 -12.69 -9.83 -12.01
N LEU A 59 -11.59 -10.38 -12.53
CA LEU A 59 -11.20 -10.26 -13.94
C LEU A 59 -11.98 -11.20 -14.88
N ALA A 60 -12.30 -12.43 -14.44
CA ALA A 60 -13.16 -13.32 -15.23
C ALA A 60 -14.62 -12.86 -15.26
N VAL A 61 -15.09 -12.21 -14.19
CA VAL A 61 -16.42 -11.59 -14.15
C VAL A 61 -16.49 -10.36 -15.06
N GLU A 62 -15.47 -9.49 -15.04
CA GLU A 62 -15.34 -8.35 -15.96
C GLU A 62 -15.36 -8.80 -17.44
N GLY A 63 -14.57 -9.83 -17.80
CA GLY A 63 -14.56 -10.37 -19.17
C GLY A 63 -15.90 -10.99 -19.60
N LEU A 64 -16.67 -11.52 -18.64
CA LEU A 64 -18.01 -12.07 -18.91
C LEU A 64 -19.03 -10.95 -19.13
N TYR A 65 -18.93 -9.82 -18.42
CA TYR A 65 -19.72 -8.62 -18.70
C TYR A 65 -19.39 -8.01 -20.06
N ASP A 66 -18.10 -7.96 -20.44
CA ASP A 66 -17.64 -7.43 -21.74
C ASP A 66 -18.13 -8.28 -22.94
N ASP A 67 -18.22 -9.61 -22.75
CA ASP A 67 -18.82 -10.53 -23.73
C ASP A 67 -20.37 -10.39 -23.82
N LEU A 68 -21.04 -10.03 -22.71
CA LEU A 68 -22.49 -9.79 -22.67
C LEU A 68 -22.87 -8.45 -23.33
N ASP A 69 -22.03 -7.42 -23.19
CA ASP A 69 -22.24 -6.11 -23.82
C ASP A 69 -22.09 -6.14 -25.36
N ASN A 70 -21.44 -7.17 -25.92
CA ASN A 70 -21.34 -7.39 -27.36
C ASN A 70 -22.49 -8.22 -27.98
N LEU A 71 -23.48 -8.65 -27.19
CA LEU A 71 -24.67 -9.34 -27.70
C LEU A 71 -25.79 -8.32 -28.01
N PRO A 72 -26.49 -8.43 -29.15
CA PRO A 72 -27.63 -7.56 -29.44
C PRO A 72 -28.74 -7.79 -28.41
N GLN A 73 -29.16 -6.72 -27.72
CA GLN A 73 -30.20 -6.73 -26.69
C GLN A 73 -31.48 -7.43 -27.18
N SER A 74 -31.88 -8.49 -26.47
CA SER A 74 -33.22 -9.08 -26.57
C SER A 74 -34.16 -8.38 -25.57
N PRO A 75 -35.48 -8.34 -25.84
CA PRO A 75 -36.39 -7.41 -25.19
C PRO A 75 -36.65 -7.80 -23.73
N VAL A 76 -36.80 -6.75 -22.91
CA VAL A 76 -37.24 -6.73 -21.51
C VAL A 76 -38.33 -7.78 -21.25
N VAL A 77 -38.02 -8.75 -20.38
CA VAL A 77 -39.02 -9.57 -19.70
C VAL A 77 -39.02 -9.16 -18.23
N GLU A 78 -40.05 -8.42 -17.85
CA GLU A 78 -40.42 -8.14 -16.46
C GLU A 78 -40.84 -9.46 -15.81
N ASN A 79 -39.96 -10.06 -15.00
CA ASN A 79 -40.29 -11.19 -14.14
C ASN A 79 -40.12 -10.79 -12.67
N LEU A 80 -41.25 -10.73 -12.01
CA LEU A 80 -41.49 -10.38 -10.62
C LEU A 80 -41.06 -11.53 -9.69
N GLU A 81 -39.78 -11.90 -9.67
CA GLU A 81 -39.29 -13.00 -8.80
C GLU A 81 -37.77 -12.98 -8.56
N THR A 82 -37.15 -11.78 -8.50
CA THR A 82 -35.90 -11.64 -7.72
C THR A 82 -36.26 -11.56 -6.24
N GLN A 83 -36.73 -12.70 -5.74
CA GLN A 83 -36.85 -13.03 -4.34
C GLN A 83 -35.46 -12.86 -3.72
N TYR A 84 -35.30 -11.78 -2.95
CA TYR A 84 -34.27 -11.70 -1.91
C TYR A 84 -34.52 -12.89 -0.98
N ASP A 85 -33.61 -13.87 -0.96
CA ASP A 85 -33.65 -14.98 -0.02
C ASP A 85 -33.48 -14.39 1.39
N SER A 86 -34.60 -14.26 2.08
CA SER A 86 -34.73 -13.67 3.41
C SER A 86 -34.52 -14.72 4.50
N ASP A 87 -33.56 -15.62 4.30
CA ASP A 87 -33.21 -16.74 5.20
C ASP A 87 -32.61 -16.25 6.53
N PHE A 88 -32.45 -14.93 6.66
CA PHE A 88 -31.97 -14.27 7.86
C PHE A 88 -33.12 -13.53 8.53
N ASP A 89 -34.13 -14.27 9.01
CA ASP A 89 -35.13 -13.74 9.93
C ASP A 89 -34.71 -14.07 11.38
N PRO A 90 -34.26 -13.09 12.18
CA PRO A 90 -33.76 -13.32 13.54
C PRO A 90 -34.84 -13.75 14.56
N GLY A 91 -36.06 -14.05 14.10
CA GLY A 91 -37.21 -14.42 14.94
C GLY A 91 -37.68 -15.88 14.91
N ASP A 92 -37.08 -16.77 14.09
CA ASP A 92 -37.56 -18.17 13.96
C ASP A 92 -37.10 -19.07 15.14
N PRO A 93 -38.01 -19.68 15.93
CA PRO A 93 -37.67 -20.56 17.03
C PRO A 93 -37.05 -21.92 16.64
N ASN A 94 -36.99 -22.26 15.34
CA ASN A 94 -36.39 -23.50 14.84
C ASN A 94 -35.06 -23.29 14.08
N ALA A 95 -34.45 -22.11 14.17
CA ALA A 95 -33.15 -21.83 13.57
C ALA A 95 -32.04 -22.72 14.16
N VAL A 96 -31.12 -23.19 13.31
CA VAL A 96 -29.97 -24.01 13.70
C VAL A 96 -29.09 -23.20 14.64
N THR A 97 -28.83 -23.72 15.84
CA THR A 97 -27.99 -23.07 16.86
C THR A 97 -26.54 -23.01 16.39
N HIS A 98 -26.13 -21.84 15.88
CA HIS A 98 -24.73 -21.53 15.70
C HIS A 98 -24.14 -21.07 17.04
N GLU A 99 -23.12 -21.78 17.51
CA GLU A 99 -22.33 -21.38 18.68
C GLU A 99 -21.79 -19.95 18.45
N GLU A 100 -22.11 -19.05 19.37
CA GLU A 100 -21.86 -17.62 19.27
C GLU A 100 -20.35 -17.34 19.38
N ILE A 101 -19.64 -17.46 18.27
CA ILE A 101 -18.25 -17.02 18.12
C ILE A 101 -18.26 -15.67 17.42
N GLY A 102 -18.30 -14.62 18.24
CA GLY A 102 -17.75 -13.30 17.91
C GLY A 102 -18.64 -12.41 17.05
N THR A 103 -19.18 -11.37 17.69
CA THR A 103 -19.78 -10.21 17.05
C THR A 103 -18.92 -9.62 15.94
N ARG A 104 -19.62 -9.25 14.87
CA ARG A 104 -19.23 -8.62 13.60
C ARG A 104 -18.33 -7.37 13.75
N ALA A 105 -17.08 -7.57 14.15
CA ALA A 105 -16.02 -6.56 14.16
C ALA A 105 -14.59 -7.14 14.02
N VAL A 106 -14.46 -8.43 13.68
CA VAL A 106 -13.16 -9.13 13.63
C VAL A 106 -12.87 -9.57 12.19
N GLU A 107 -12.72 -8.58 11.31
CA GLU A 107 -12.17 -8.78 9.98
C GLU A 107 -10.69 -8.39 10.04
N GLY A 108 -9.82 -9.38 10.23
CA GLY A 108 -8.37 -9.16 10.26
C GLY A 108 -7.62 -9.94 11.35
N THR A 109 -7.30 -11.20 11.04
CA THR A 109 -6.04 -11.86 11.44
C THR A 109 -5.67 -12.01 12.93
N ARG A 110 -6.61 -12.27 13.86
CA ARG A 110 -6.24 -12.60 15.27
C ARG A 110 -6.64 -13.98 15.82
N GLY A 111 -7.33 -14.84 15.07
CA GLY A 111 -7.85 -16.12 15.61
C GLY A 111 -7.06 -17.39 15.24
N TYR A 112 -6.68 -17.55 13.96
CA TYR A 112 -6.28 -18.86 13.43
C TYR A 112 -4.87 -19.28 13.84
N SER A 113 -3.93 -18.34 13.95
CA SER A 113 -2.55 -18.65 14.32
C SER A 113 -2.45 -19.13 15.76
N LYS A 114 -3.14 -18.51 16.73
CA LYS A 114 -3.08 -18.90 18.16
C LYS A 114 -3.74 -20.24 18.48
N ALA A 115 -4.82 -20.59 17.78
CA ALA A 115 -5.50 -21.88 17.98
C ALA A 115 -4.68 -23.03 17.36
N ALA A 116 -4.14 -22.84 16.15
CA ALA A 116 -3.26 -23.79 15.50
C ALA A 116 -1.92 -23.94 16.26
N LEU A 117 -1.32 -22.84 16.75
CA LEU A 117 -0.12 -22.89 17.58
C LEU A 117 -0.36 -23.59 18.91
N ARG A 118 -1.52 -23.41 19.56
CA ARG A 118 -1.84 -24.13 20.81
C ARG A 118 -1.97 -25.64 20.57
N PHE A 119 -2.61 -26.04 19.47
CA PHE A 119 -2.76 -27.45 19.10
C PHE A 119 -1.45 -28.11 18.65
N LEU A 120 -0.58 -27.37 17.96
CA LEU A 120 0.77 -27.81 17.60
C LEU A 120 1.71 -27.83 18.83
N SER A 121 1.59 -26.85 19.72
CA SER A 121 2.40 -26.79 20.94
C SER A 121 2.06 -27.92 21.91
N SER A 122 0.78 -28.27 22.10
CA SER A 122 0.41 -29.35 23.03
C SER A 122 0.89 -30.72 22.54
N SER A 123 0.86 -30.95 21.23
CA SER A 123 1.30 -32.21 20.61
C SER A 123 2.84 -32.32 20.45
N MET A 124 3.56 -31.20 20.31
CA MET A 124 5.03 -31.18 20.38
C MET A 124 5.55 -31.25 21.81
N GLN A 125 4.85 -30.65 22.77
CA GLN A 125 5.27 -30.58 24.17
C GLN A 125 5.20 -31.94 24.87
N GLU A 126 4.21 -32.77 24.56
CA GLU A 126 4.07 -34.14 25.10
C GLU A 126 5.16 -35.10 24.57
N LYS A 127 5.63 -34.89 23.34
CA LYS A 127 6.71 -35.70 22.73
C LYS A 127 8.13 -35.20 23.03
N LEU A 128 8.28 -33.93 23.38
CA LEU A 128 9.56 -33.35 23.83
C LEU A 128 9.81 -33.60 25.33
N SER A 129 8.78 -33.58 26.18
CA SER A 129 8.94 -33.80 27.63
C SER A 129 9.31 -35.24 27.99
N ALA A 130 8.90 -36.23 27.17
CA ALA A 130 9.23 -37.64 27.36
C ALA A 130 10.70 -38.01 27.01
N ARG A 131 11.47 -37.08 26.45
CA ARG A 131 12.88 -37.27 26.05
C ARG A 131 13.78 -36.17 26.64
N THR A 132 13.64 -35.88 27.93
CA THR A 132 14.26 -34.70 28.55
C THR A 132 15.49 -35.04 29.38
N GLY A 133 16.65 -34.93 28.74
CA GLY A 133 17.92 -34.62 29.39
C GLY A 133 18.76 -33.84 28.39
N SER A 134 19.04 -32.56 28.66
CA SER A 134 20.01 -31.71 27.93
C SER A 134 19.57 -30.87 26.71
N VAL A 135 18.28 -30.69 26.40
CA VAL A 135 17.83 -29.77 25.30
C VAL A 135 17.24 -28.43 25.77
N SER A 136 16.88 -28.29 27.05
CA SER A 136 16.21 -27.08 27.58
C SER A 136 17.11 -25.82 27.63
N SER A 137 18.40 -25.98 27.95
CA SER A 137 19.34 -24.86 28.09
C SER A 137 19.80 -24.29 26.73
N PHE A 138 19.88 -25.14 25.70
CA PHE A 138 20.18 -24.71 24.34
C PHE A 138 19.01 -23.92 23.73
N ILE A 139 17.76 -24.26 24.04
CA ILE A 139 16.58 -23.56 23.49
C ILE A 139 16.27 -22.24 24.23
N LYS A 140 16.52 -22.14 25.55
CA LYS A 140 16.45 -20.85 26.28
C LYS A 140 17.43 -19.80 25.73
N SER A 141 18.53 -20.26 25.14
CA SER A 141 19.50 -19.38 24.48
C SER A 141 19.02 -18.86 23.12
N ILE A 142 17.86 -19.32 22.62
CA ILE A 142 17.26 -18.94 21.33
C ILE A 142 16.12 -17.91 21.53
N ASP A 143 15.77 -17.61 22.79
CA ASP A 143 14.67 -16.69 23.14
C ASP A 143 14.96 -15.22 22.74
N PHE A 144 16.20 -14.88 22.40
CA PHE A 144 16.57 -13.56 21.89
C PHE A 144 16.05 -13.27 20.47
N TRP A 145 15.69 -14.30 19.69
CA TRP A 145 15.03 -14.14 18.39
C TRP A 145 13.52 -13.94 18.50
N SER A 146 12.91 -14.29 19.64
CA SER A 146 11.46 -14.23 19.83
C SER A 146 10.88 -12.83 19.53
N PRO A 147 11.47 -11.72 20.02
CA PRO A 147 11.01 -10.37 19.70
C PRO A 147 11.17 -10.00 18.22
N TRP A 148 12.05 -10.67 17.47
CA TRP A 148 12.27 -10.45 16.03
C TRP A 148 11.35 -11.29 15.14
N ILE A 149 10.76 -12.35 15.67
CA ILE A 149 9.86 -13.24 14.90
C ILE A 149 8.40 -12.95 15.26
N THR A 150 8.12 -12.65 16.53
CA THR A 150 6.76 -12.40 17.03
C THR A 150 6.79 -11.27 18.05
N PRO A 151 6.92 -10.00 17.62
CA PRO A 151 6.94 -8.88 18.55
C PRO A 151 5.58 -8.70 19.23
N ASP A 152 5.59 -8.26 20.49
CA ASP A 152 4.38 -7.89 21.22
C ASP A 152 3.88 -6.51 20.74
N ALA A 153 2.61 -6.43 20.40
CA ALA A 153 1.96 -5.19 19.95
C ALA A 153 1.84 -4.15 21.08
N THR A 154 1.93 -4.59 22.33
CA THR A 154 1.74 -3.73 23.51
C THR A 154 3.03 -3.04 23.98
N ASP A 155 4.16 -3.30 23.32
CA ASP A 155 5.45 -2.68 23.67
C ASP A 155 5.46 -1.16 23.40
N PRO A 156 5.65 -0.32 24.44
CA PRO A 156 5.47 1.13 24.32
C PRO A 156 6.57 1.84 23.52
N LYS A 157 7.70 1.19 23.22
CA LYS A 157 8.82 1.82 22.47
C LYS A 157 9.67 0.83 21.66
N PRO A 158 9.17 0.32 20.53
CA PRO A 158 9.95 -0.55 19.66
C PRO A 158 11.00 0.25 18.89
N SER A 159 12.16 -0.36 18.65
CA SER A 159 13.23 0.22 17.84
C SER A 159 12.78 0.36 16.38
N PHE A 160 13.43 1.25 15.63
CA PHE A 160 13.10 1.52 14.22
C PHE A 160 13.13 0.24 13.36
N LEU A 161 14.14 -0.62 13.57
CA LEU A 161 14.27 -1.88 12.83
C LEU A 161 13.13 -2.86 13.12
N LEU A 162 12.63 -2.90 14.36
CA LEU A 162 11.49 -3.74 14.72
C LEU A 162 10.20 -3.25 14.06
N LYS A 163 10.01 -1.93 14.02
CA LYS A 163 8.89 -1.29 13.30
C LYS A 163 8.93 -1.53 11.81
N TRP A 164 10.13 -1.57 11.23
CA TRP A 164 10.36 -1.82 9.83
C TRP A 164 10.17 -3.30 9.45
N LEU A 165 10.65 -4.22 10.29
CA LEU A 165 10.54 -5.66 10.06
C LEU A 165 9.10 -6.18 10.28
N HIS A 166 8.36 -5.56 11.20
CA HIS A 166 6.99 -5.93 11.55
C HIS A 166 6.01 -4.77 11.35
N PRO A 167 5.80 -4.33 10.09
CA PRO A 167 4.83 -3.29 9.82
C PRO A 167 3.40 -3.73 10.21
N GLU A 168 3.12 -5.03 10.15
CA GLU A 168 1.84 -5.64 10.51
C GLU A 168 1.43 -5.41 11.97
N VAL A 169 2.40 -5.28 12.89
CA VAL A 169 2.13 -5.08 14.33
C VAL A 169 2.09 -3.60 14.68
N PHE A 170 3.06 -2.83 14.19
CA PHE A 170 3.27 -1.45 14.63
C PHE A 170 2.60 -0.37 13.77
N HIS A 171 2.18 -0.72 12.55
CA HIS A 171 1.46 0.17 11.63
C HIS A 171 0.00 -0.27 11.39
N ASP A 172 -0.58 -1.04 12.32
CA ASP A 172 -2.00 -1.39 12.31
C ASP A 172 -2.87 -0.11 12.42
N PHE A 173 -4.02 -0.09 11.75
CA PHE A 173 -4.98 1.01 11.75
C PHE A 173 -5.38 1.39 13.17
N SER A 174 -5.53 0.39 14.06
CA SER A 174 -5.87 0.61 15.48
C SER A 174 -4.83 1.47 16.20
N VAL A 175 -3.55 1.27 15.89
CA VAL A 175 -2.42 2.00 16.48
C VAL A 175 -2.27 3.38 15.85
N LEU A 176 -2.44 3.47 14.52
CA LEU A 176 -2.35 4.73 13.77
C LEU A 176 -3.52 5.66 14.10
N ARG A 177 -4.73 5.15 14.29
CA ARG A 177 -5.91 5.93 14.69
C ARG A 177 -5.67 6.72 15.97
N GLY A 178 -4.99 6.12 16.95
CA GLY A 178 -4.65 6.81 18.20
C GLY A 178 -3.62 7.94 18.04
N LYS A 179 -2.91 8.01 16.91
CA LYS A 179 -1.97 9.11 16.58
C LYS A 179 -2.63 10.26 15.85
N ILE A 180 -3.79 10.04 15.24
CA ILE A 180 -4.54 11.07 14.55
C ILE A 180 -5.23 11.93 15.62
N PRO A 181 -5.07 13.26 15.60
CA PRO A 181 -5.83 14.12 16.50
C PRO A 181 -7.33 13.90 16.30
N THR A 182 -8.10 13.75 17.37
CA THR A 182 -9.56 13.55 17.27
C THR A 182 -10.30 14.84 16.90
N ASP A 183 -9.62 15.98 16.97
CA ASP A 183 -10.19 17.32 16.79
C ASP A 183 -9.94 17.88 15.37
N LEU A 184 -9.92 17.02 14.34
CA LEU A 184 -9.91 17.53 12.97
C LEU A 184 -11.34 17.95 12.58
N PRO A 185 -11.51 19.14 11.97
CA PRO A 185 -12.80 19.50 11.40
C PRO A 185 -13.16 18.50 10.31
N ASP A 186 -14.45 18.14 10.23
CA ASP A 186 -14.94 17.30 9.16
C ASP A 186 -14.67 17.99 7.80
N PRO A 187 -14.10 17.29 6.82
CA PRO A 187 -13.84 17.88 5.51
C PRO A 187 -15.18 18.23 4.84
N GLU A 188 -15.38 19.51 4.57
CA GLU A 188 -16.55 19.98 3.83
C GLU A 188 -16.31 19.81 2.32
N TYR A 189 -17.01 18.85 1.72
CA TYR A 189 -16.90 18.58 0.29
C TYR A 189 -17.89 19.45 -0.48
N THR A 190 -17.39 20.23 -1.44
CA THR A 190 -18.27 20.93 -2.39
C THR A 190 -18.97 19.92 -3.30
N PRO A 191 -20.20 20.20 -3.79
CA PRO A 191 -20.92 19.27 -4.67
C PRO A 191 -20.15 18.98 -5.98
N GLU A 192 -19.33 19.92 -6.43
CA GLU A 192 -18.43 19.74 -7.59
C GLU A 192 -17.33 18.71 -7.30
N LEU A 193 -16.75 18.75 -6.10
CA LEU A 193 -15.71 17.81 -5.68
C LEU A 193 -16.27 16.39 -5.55
N LEU A 194 -17.48 16.23 -5.02
CA LEU A 194 -18.13 14.91 -4.93
C LEU A 194 -18.43 14.32 -6.31
N ARG A 195 -18.88 15.14 -7.26
CA ARG A 195 -19.15 14.68 -8.63
C ARG A 195 -17.88 14.21 -9.34
N ASP A 196 -16.77 14.92 -9.12
CA ASP A 196 -15.50 14.68 -9.82
C ASP A 196 -14.53 13.78 -9.00
N ALA A 197 -14.93 13.31 -7.80
CA ALA A 197 -14.06 12.59 -6.86
C ALA A 197 -13.49 11.27 -7.41
N TYR A 198 -14.28 10.57 -8.23
CA TYR A 198 -13.89 9.29 -8.85
C TYR A 198 -13.30 9.46 -10.25
N LEU A 199 -13.16 10.70 -10.73
CA LEU A 199 -12.48 10.96 -11.99
C LEU A 199 -10.97 10.82 -11.79
N GLN A 200 -10.31 10.31 -12.82
CA GLN A 200 -8.85 10.26 -12.87
C GLN A 200 -8.27 11.68 -12.74
N PRO A 201 -7.05 11.87 -12.21
CA PRO A 201 -6.43 13.18 -12.05
C PRO A 201 -6.25 14.00 -13.34
N SER A 202 -6.43 13.38 -14.50
CA SER A 202 -6.41 14.03 -15.82
C SER A 202 -7.78 14.53 -16.28
N LEU A 203 -8.87 14.04 -15.68
CA LEU A 203 -10.25 14.34 -16.05
C LEU A 203 -10.93 15.31 -15.06
N ASN A 204 -10.35 15.49 -13.87
CA ASN A 204 -10.92 16.36 -12.86
C ASN A 204 -10.58 17.83 -13.12
N LYS A 205 -11.61 18.65 -13.37
CA LYS A 205 -11.47 20.10 -13.62
C LYS A 205 -10.84 20.87 -12.44
N ILE A 206 -10.87 20.26 -11.26
CA ILE A 206 -10.24 20.77 -10.03
C ILE A 206 -8.71 20.78 -10.17
N ASN A 207 -8.11 19.80 -10.85
CA ASN A 207 -6.66 19.75 -11.03
C ASN A 207 -6.17 20.33 -12.36
N ASP A 208 -7.03 21.00 -13.11
CA ASP A 208 -6.59 21.76 -14.29
C ASP A 208 -5.49 22.73 -13.89
N ALA A 209 -4.27 22.44 -14.35
CA ALA A 209 -3.11 23.27 -14.09
C ALA A 209 -3.35 24.66 -14.67
N THR A 210 -3.19 25.69 -13.85
CA THR A 210 -3.19 27.08 -14.31
C THR A 210 -1.75 27.47 -14.59
N LEU A 211 -1.47 27.82 -15.85
CA LEU A 211 -0.15 28.31 -16.26
C LEU A 211 0.07 29.69 -15.66
N TRP A 212 1.23 29.88 -15.05
CA TRP A 212 1.58 31.13 -14.41
C TRP A 212 2.78 31.77 -15.09
N ILE A 213 2.60 32.99 -15.60
CA ILE A 213 3.64 33.75 -16.33
C ILE A 213 4.01 34.99 -15.52
N PRO A 214 5.30 35.33 -15.36
CA PRO A 214 5.69 36.55 -14.68
C PRO A 214 5.28 37.79 -15.47
N ALA A 215 4.63 38.74 -14.79
CA ALA A 215 4.29 40.03 -15.34
C ALA A 215 5.56 40.79 -15.78
N ASP A 216 5.53 41.29 -17.01
CA ASP A 216 6.61 42.05 -17.60
C ASP A 216 6.24 43.54 -17.72
N ALA A 217 7.23 44.42 -17.65
CA ALA A 217 7.00 45.86 -17.80
C ALA A 217 6.60 46.24 -19.24
N ALA A 218 6.90 45.40 -20.24
CA ALA A 218 6.58 45.63 -21.63
C ALA A 218 5.14 45.20 -22.00
N GLY A 219 4.43 44.51 -21.11
CA GLY A 219 3.03 44.10 -21.30
C GLY A 219 2.85 42.90 -22.25
N VAL A 220 3.92 42.18 -22.58
CA VAL A 220 3.87 40.96 -23.39
C VAL A 220 3.14 39.85 -22.60
N SER A 221 3.32 39.77 -21.28
CA SER A 221 2.60 38.81 -20.43
C SER A 221 1.10 38.96 -20.58
N ARG A 222 0.61 40.21 -20.56
CA ARG A 222 -0.81 40.51 -20.66
C ARG A 222 -1.38 40.14 -22.03
N GLN A 223 -0.61 40.39 -23.09
CA GLN A 223 -0.98 39.99 -24.45
C GLN A 223 -1.03 38.45 -24.59
N GLU A 224 -0.05 37.73 -24.07
CA GLU A 224 0.00 36.27 -24.10
C GLU A 224 -1.14 35.64 -23.29
N VAL A 225 -1.46 36.24 -22.13
CA VAL A 225 -2.63 35.87 -21.33
C VAL A 225 -3.89 36.05 -22.15
N GLU A 226 -4.10 37.20 -22.78
CA GLU A 226 -5.32 37.49 -23.55
C GLU A 226 -5.48 36.60 -24.78
N HIS A 227 -4.39 36.31 -25.49
CA HIS A 227 -4.39 35.39 -26.64
C HIS A 227 -4.62 33.94 -26.22
N SER A 228 -4.09 33.50 -25.07
CA SER A 228 -4.10 32.09 -24.65
C SER A 228 -5.27 31.71 -23.74
N LYS A 229 -5.97 32.69 -23.15
CA LYS A 229 -7.08 32.48 -22.18
C LYS A 229 -8.22 31.61 -22.71
N GLY A 230 -8.43 31.57 -24.03
CA GLY A 230 -9.44 30.73 -24.66
C GLY A 230 -9.09 29.24 -24.73
N ILE A 231 -7.81 28.89 -24.60
CA ILE A 231 -7.30 27.51 -24.76
C ILE A 231 -6.82 26.95 -23.42
N ILE A 232 -6.06 27.74 -22.66
CA ILE A 232 -5.49 27.33 -21.37
C ILE A 232 -5.84 28.33 -20.28
N LYS A 233 -5.95 27.83 -19.04
CA LYS A 233 -6.04 28.69 -17.86
C LYS A 233 -4.66 29.30 -17.62
N ILE A 234 -4.55 30.60 -17.81
CA ILE A 234 -3.29 31.35 -17.70
C ILE A 234 -3.51 32.64 -16.92
N THR A 235 -2.57 33.02 -16.07
CA THR A 235 -2.59 34.30 -15.34
C THR A 235 -1.19 34.88 -15.24
N ASP A 236 -1.09 36.20 -15.15
CA ASP A 236 0.13 36.96 -14.85
C ASP A 236 0.09 37.67 -13.49
N GLU A 237 -0.98 37.49 -12.73
CA GLU A 237 -1.16 38.10 -11.41
C GLU A 237 -0.17 37.55 -10.39
N SER A 238 0.28 38.39 -9.45
CA SER A 238 1.17 38.05 -8.32
C SER A 238 2.55 37.47 -8.65
N SER A 239 3.01 37.51 -9.90
CA SER A 239 4.42 37.25 -10.25
C SER A 239 5.01 38.34 -11.13
N TRP A 240 6.28 38.67 -10.91
CA TRP A 240 6.99 39.68 -11.71
C TRP A 240 8.47 39.35 -11.83
N LEU A 241 9.12 40.02 -12.78
CA LEU A 241 10.54 39.90 -13.05
C LEU A 241 11.32 40.95 -12.25
N GLU A 242 12.30 40.51 -11.46
CA GLU A 242 13.29 41.38 -10.84
C GLU A 242 14.65 41.23 -11.52
N ASP A 243 15.26 42.35 -11.87
CA ASP A 243 16.66 42.37 -12.31
C ASP A 243 17.58 42.05 -11.14
N ARG A 244 18.42 41.04 -11.33
CA ARG A 244 19.49 40.73 -10.39
C ARG A 244 20.78 41.41 -10.83
N LYS A 245 21.45 42.03 -9.87
CA LYS A 245 22.82 42.53 -10.06
C LYS A 245 23.72 41.33 -10.41
N LYS A 246 24.38 41.41 -11.57
CA LYS A 246 25.35 40.38 -12.00
C LYS A 246 26.49 40.30 -11.00
N GLY A 247 26.64 39.14 -10.36
CA GLY A 247 27.84 38.84 -9.58
C GLY A 247 29.04 38.56 -10.49
N TRP A 248 30.25 38.61 -9.93
CA TRP A 248 31.50 38.36 -10.67
C TRP A 248 31.52 36.99 -11.38
N THR A 249 30.77 36.00 -10.89
CA THR A 249 30.62 34.66 -11.49
C THR A 249 29.66 34.60 -12.69
N ASP A 250 28.76 35.58 -12.85
CA ASP A 250 27.69 35.58 -13.86
C ASP A 250 28.05 36.38 -15.13
N VAL A 251 29.24 36.98 -15.16
CA VAL A 251 29.73 37.82 -16.27
C VAL A 251 29.92 37.00 -17.56
N LYS A 252 30.07 35.68 -17.46
CA LYS A 252 30.21 34.78 -18.62
C LYS A 252 28.89 34.52 -19.34
N ASN A 253 27.75 34.75 -18.69
CA ASN A 253 26.44 34.51 -19.30
C ASN A 253 25.95 35.79 -20.00
N ARG A 254 25.81 35.72 -21.34
CA ARG A 254 25.31 36.85 -22.16
C ARG A 254 23.81 37.11 -21.97
N GLY A 255 23.09 36.21 -21.29
CA GLY A 255 21.67 36.38 -20.96
C GLY A 255 21.40 37.51 -19.96
N ALA A 256 20.13 37.95 -19.93
CA ALA A 256 19.61 38.80 -18.87
C ALA A 256 19.58 38.02 -17.54
N ASN A 257 20.04 38.64 -16.45
CA ASN A 257 20.04 38.00 -15.12
C ASN A 257 18.77 38.39 -14.39
N VAL A 258 17.69 37.64 -14.63
CA VAL A 258 16.37 37.96 -14.10
C VAL A 258 15.96 36.88 -13.10
N LYS A 259 15.37 37.29 -11.97
CA LYS A 259 14.80 36.39 -10.97
C LYS A 259 13.30 36.60 -10.92
N ILE A 260 12.56 35.50 -11.02
CA ILE A 260 11.11 35.52 -10.86
C ILE A 260 10.78 35.69 -9.38
N ARG A 261 9.92 36.65 -9.07
CA ARG A 261 9.30 36.85 -7.77
C ARG A 261 7.84 36.44 -7.85
N VAL A 262 7.37 35.97 -6.70
CA VAL A 262 6.06 35.36 -6.52
C VAL A 262 5.57 35.88 -5.19
N ASP A 263 4.45 36.57 -5.21
CA ASP A 263 3.71 36.95 -4.03
C ASP A 263 2.65 35.88 -3.75
N PHE A 264 2.85 35.17 -2.64
CA PHE A 264 1.96 34.12 -2.16
C PHE A 264 0.87 34.66 -1.23
N GLU A 265 0.90 35.94 -0.85
CA GLU A 265 -0.09 36.56 0.04
C GLU A 265 -1.14 37.35 -0.75
N ALA A 266 -0.83 37.74 -1.99
CA ALA A 266 -1.78 38.38 -2.89
C ALA A 266 -2.98 37.46 -3.22
N GLU A 267 -4.18 38.06 -3.28
CA GLU A 267 -5.40 37.40 -3.74
C GLU A 267 -5.28 37.06 -5.24
N SER A 268 -4.68 35.91 -5.54
CA SER A 268 -4.65 35.37 -6.90
C SER A 268 -5.49 34.09 -6.99
N PRO A 269 -6.14 33.84 -8.14
CA PRO A 269 -6.99 32.66 -8.33
C PRO A 269 -6.22 31.35 -8.18
N VAL A 270 -4.89 31.38 -8.34
CA VAL A 270 -3.99 30.23 -8.19
C VAL A 270 -3.61 30.01 -6.72
N VAL A 271 -3.28 31.09 -6.01
CA VAL A 271 -2.83 31.04 -4.62
C VAL A 271 -3.95 30.62 -3.66
N MET A 272 -5.16 31.18 -3.82
CA MET A 272 -6.32 30.77 -3.00
C MET A 272 -6.70 29.30 -3.19
N LYS A 273 -6.48 28.73 -4.37
CA LYS A 273 -6.81 27.33 -4.64
C LYS A 273 -5.83 26.37 -3.96
N ARG A 274 -4.58 26.79 -3.77
CA ARG A 274 -3.52 25.98 -3.14
C ARG A 274 -3.62 25.93 -1.62
N MET A 275 -4.07 27.01 -0.98
CA MET A 275 -4.12 27.14 0.49
C MET A 275 -5.35 26.50 1.17
N ARG A 276 -6.27 25.89 0.41
CA ARG A 276 -7.48 25.24 0.95
C ARG A 276 -7.26 23.82 1.50
N TYR A 277 -6.02 23.39 1.66
CA TYR A 277 -5.64 22.08 2.21
C TYR A 277 -4.51 22.21 3.22
#